data_AF-A0A959V525-F1
#
_entry.id   AF-A0A959V525-F1
#
_cell.length_a   1.000
_cell.length_b   1.000
_cell.length_c   1.000
_cell.angle_alpha   90.00
_cell.angle_beta   90.00
_cell.angle_gamma   90.00
#
_symmetry.space_group_name_H-M   'P 1'
#
loop_
_entity.id
_entity.type
_entity.pdbx_description
1 polymer ?
#
loop_
_entity_poly.entity_id
_entity_poly.type
_entity_poly.pdbx_seq_one_letter_code
_entity_poly.pdbx_strand_id
1 'polypeptide(L)'
;MRDLFYTTSIGLIVAIGIVGWWVPGVWWAYAVVLPLFLIGVLNTLQHRHTILRNFPVLGYARYFFEFIAPEIQQYFIERHTDGRPFSRQQRALAYTRAKNVSDTVPFGTQLDINAMEYEGIRHSLYPAPVQEHPPRVRIGGPHCTRPYEASLLNISAMSFGSLSANAVLALNAGAKKGGFYHNTGEGGLCDYHLHHGGDVVWQIGTGYFGCRDKDGHFDADLFREKAANEAVKMIELKLSQGAKPGHGGVLPAAKNTEEIARFRHVEPHTTVLSPPGHS
;
A
#
# COMPACT_ATOMS: atom_id res chain seq x y z
N MET A 1 10.78 28.29 43.41
CA MET A 1 11.84 27.74 42.53
C MET A 1 12.97 28.73 42.27
N ARG A 2 12.68 30.01 41.97
CA ARG A 2 13.73 31.05 41.84
C ARG A 2 14.52 31.25 43.13
N ASP A 3 13.83 31.40 44.26
CA ASP A 3 14.49 31.57 45.55
C ASP A 3 15.30 30.33 45.95
N LEU A 4 14.76 29.14 45.63
CA LEU A 4 15.47 27.87 45.80
C LEU A 4 16.75 27.81 44.95
N PHE A 5 16.71 28.29 43.69
CA PHE A 5 17.89 28.36 42.84
C PHE A 5 18.95 29.30 43.43
N TYR A 6 18.56 30.46 43.92
CA TYR A 6 19.50 31.39 44.56
C TYR A 6 20.10 30.81 45.84
N THR A 7 19.29 30.27 46.75
CA THR A 7 19.78 29.72 48.02
C THR A 7 20.68 28.51 47.82
N THR A 8 20.32 27.60 46.92
CA THR A 8 21.15 26.42 46.61
C THR A 8 22.42 26.79 45.86
N SER A 9 22.38 27.71 44.90
CA SER A 9 23.56 28.13 44.14
C SER A 9 24.55 28.92 45.00
N ILE A 10 24.06 29.85 45.83
CA ILE A 10 24.90 30.61 46.77
C ILE A 10 25.49 29.67 47.82
N GLY A 11 24.69 28.75 48.37
CA GLY A 11 25.16 27.73 49.29
C GLY A 11 26.25 26.84 48.69
N LEU A 12 26.09 26.42 47.43
CA LEU A 12 27.09 25.63 46.71
C LEU A 12 28.38 26.43 46.45
N ILE A 13 28.26 27.69 46.04
CA ILE A 13 29.42 28.58 45.81
C ILE A 13 30.21 28.76 47.11
N VAL A 14 29.54 28.98 48.25
CA VAL A 14 30.19 29.12 49.57
C VAL A 14 30.82 27.81 50.01
N ALA A 15 30.13 26.68 49.84
CA ALA A 15 30.64 25.36 50.20
C ALA A 15 31.92 25.00 49.41
N ILE A 16 31.96 25.28 48.10
CA ILE A 16 33.15 25.09 47.26
C ILE A 16 34.32 25.93 47.77
N GLY A 17 34.08 27.16 48.23
CA GLY A 17 35.12 28.04 48.77
C GLY A 17 35.69 27.55 50.09
N ILE A 18 34.82 27.05 51.00
CA ILE A 18 35.23 26.48 52.29
C ILE A 18 36.02 25.19 52.07
N VAL A 19 35.52 24.27 51.25
CA VAL A 19 36.18 22.98 50.99
C VAL A 19 37.46 23.16 50.18
N GLY A 20 37.47 24.11 49.25
CA GLY A 20 38.64 24.46 48.45
C GLY A 20 39.85 24.90 49.28
N TRP A 21 39.63 25.40 50.50
CA TRP A 21 40.70 25.72 51.44
C TRP A 21 41.47 24.48 51.91
N TRP A 22 40.77 23.37 52.09
CA TRP A 22 41.34 22.09 52.53
C TRP A 22 41.80 21.23 51.35
N VAL A 23 41.14 21.37 50.20
CA VAL A 23 41.42 20.61 48.98
C VAL A 23 41.51 21.57 47.80
N PRO A 24 42.70 22.10 47.46
CA PRO A 24 42.87 23.11 46.41
C PRO A 24 42.34 22.70 45.02
N GLY A 25 42.25 21.40 44.72
CA GLY A 25 41.67 20.92 43.47
C GLY A 25 40.18 21.28 43.30
N VAL A 26 39.45 21.53 44.39
CA VAL A 26 38.02 21.85 44.38
C VAL A 26 37.72 23.23 43.80
N TRP A 27 38.69 24.15 43.78
CA TRP A 27 38.54 25.47 43.15
C TRP A 27 38.22 25.37 41.65
N TRP A 28 38.64 24.30 40.97
CA TRP A 28 38.27 24.05 39.57
C TRP A 28 36.77 23.89 39.35
N ALA A 29 35.99 23.52 40.39
CA ALA A 29 34.54 23.44 40.30
C ALA A 29 33.89 24.81 39.97
N TYR A 30 34.54 25.92 40.33
CA TYR A 30 34.05 27.26 39.98
C TYR A 30 34.03 27.52 38.47
N ALA A 31 34.91 26.87 37.69
CA ALA A 31 34.90 26.98 36.24
C ALA A 31 33.58 26.49 35.62
N VAL A 32 32.83 25.63 36.33
CA VAL A 32 31.51 25.14 35.90
C VAL A 32 30.38 25.85 36.64
N VAL A 33 30.52 26.02 37.96
CA VAL A 33 29.44 26.54 38.80
C VAL A 33 29.19 28.04 38.58
N LEU A 34 30.24 28.87 38.41
CA LEU A 34 30.07 30.31 38.21
C LEU A 34 29.39 30.65 36.88
N PRO A 35 29.76 30.05 35.73
CA PRO A 35 29.04 30.28 34.48
C PRO A 35 27.57 29.85 34.55
N LEU A 36 27.26 28.70 35.15
CA LEU A 36 25.89 28.23 35.31
C LEU A 36 25.07 29.15 36.21
N PHE A 37 25.67 29.65 37.29
CA PHE A 37 25.04 30.64 38.15
C PHE A 37 24.74 31.92 37.39
N LEU A 38 25.72 32.47 36.66
CA LEU A 38 25.54 33.67 35.82
C LEU A 38 24.43 33.49 34.79
N ILE A 39 24.42 32.35 34.07
CA ILE A 39 23.36 32.02 33.11
C ILE A 39 22.01 31.93 33.80
N GLY A 40 21.93 31.35 34.99
CA GLY A 40 20.71 31.30 35.79
C GLY A 40 20.21 32.69 36.20
N VAL A 41 21.11 33.58 36.62
CA VAL A 41 20.77 34.98 36.96
C VAL A 41 20.30 35.75 35.72
N LEU A 42 20.97 35.61 34.59
CA LEU A 42 20.50 36.22 33.33
C LEU A 42 19.11 35.69 32.95
N ASN A 43 18.85 34.40 33.18
CA ASN A 43 17.56 33.78 32.95
C ASN A 43 16.44 34.27 33.88
N THR A 44 16.73 34.61 35.14
CA THR A 44 15.71 35.16 36.06
C THR A 44 15.36 36.62 35.76
N LEU A 45 16.30 37.36 35.16
CA LEU A 45 16.15 38.79 34.83
C LEU A 45 15.43 39.01 33.51
N GLN A 46 15.56 38.09 32.55
CA GLN A 46 14.87 38.23 31.26
C GLN A 46 13.34 38.08 31.38
N HIS A 47 12.62 38.72 30.47
CA HIS A 47 11.15 38.72 30.42
C HIS A 47 10.56 37.90 29.26
N ARG A 48 11.40 37.30 28.39
CA ARG A 48 10.94 36.66 27.15
C ARG A 48 10.46 35.22 27.36
N HIS A 49 11.17 34.43 28.18
CA HIS A 49 10.86 33.01 28.40
C HIS A 49 10.45 32.75 29.85
N THR A 50 9.14 32.60 30.06
CA THR A 50 8.53 32.34 31.38
C THR A 50 9.09 31.09 32.07
N ILE A 51 9.40 30.03 31.30
CA ILE A 51 9.92 28.77 31.84
C ILE A 51 11.35 28.94 32.37
N LEU A 52 12.26 29.53 31.58
CA LEU A 52 13.64 29.80 32.01
C LEU A 52 13.69 30.78 33.19
N ARG A 53 12.74 31.70 33.26
CA ARG A 53 12.60 32.65 34.36
C ARG A 53 12.19 31.97 35.68
N ASN A 54 11.27 31.00 35.61
CA ASN A 54 10.76 30.30 36.79
C ASN A 54 11.67 29.13 37.24
N PHE A 55 12.39 28.52 36.30
CA PHE A 55 13.32 27.41 36.51
C PHE A 55 14.69 27.75 35.91
N PRO A 56 15.48 28.59 36.58
CA PRO A 56 16.78 29.02 36.06
C PRO A 56 17.70 27.82 35.85
N VAL A 57 18.33 27.75 34.68
CA VAL A 57 19.17 26.62 34.22
C VAL A 57 18.38 25.33 33.95
N LEU A 58 17.56 24.85 34.88
CA LEU A 58 16.78 23.61 34.74
C LEU A 58 15.76 23.65 33.59
N GLY A 59 15.25 24.83 33.24
CA GLY A 59 14.34 24.99 32.10
C GLY A 59 14.97 24.58 30.76
N TYR A 60 16.31 24.61 30.62
CA TYR A 60 16.98 24.12 29.41
C TYR A 60 16.81 22.61 29.20
N ALA A 61 16.65 21.83 30.28
CA ALA A 61 16.39 20.40 30.16
C ALA A 61 15.09 20.13 29.40
N ARG A 62 14.04 20.94 29.63
CA ARG A 62 12.78 20.82 28.88
C ARG A 62 13.02 20.98 27.38
N TYR A 63 13.72 22.04 26.97
CA TYR A 63 13.97 22.31 25.55
C TYR A 63 14.88 21.26 24.91
N PHE A 64 15.82 20.71 25.67
CA PHE A 64 16.62 19.57 25.23
C PHE A 64 15.76 18.33 24.99
N PHE A 65 14.85 17.99 25.91
CA PHE A 65 13.93 16.86 25.70
C PHE A 65 12.91 17.14 24.60
N GLU A 66 12.46 18.38 24.42
CA GLU A 66 11.57 18.78 23.34
C GLU A 66 12.25 18.64 21.97
N PHE A 67 13.55 18.95 21.89
CA PHE A 67 14.35 18.75 20.68
C PHE A 67 14.49 17.27 20.30
N ILE A 68 14.62 16.37 21.28
CA ILE A 68 14.82 14.92 21.07
C ILE A 68 13.48 14.14 21.07
N ALA A 69 12.39 14.78 21.48
CA ALA A 69 11.08 14.15 21.57
C ALA A 69 10.61 13.51 20.25
N PRO A 70 10.80 14.13 19.06
CA PRO A 70 10.38 13.52 17.80
C PRO A 70 11.10 12.19 17.52
N GLU A 71 12.41 12.12 17.77
CA GLU A 71 13.21 10.92 17.57
C GLU A 71 12.82 9.83 18.58
N ILE A 72 12.63 10.20 19.85
CA ILE A 72 12.16 9.24 20.86
C ILE A 72 10.79 8.68 20.46
N GLN A 73 9.88 9.56 20.04
CA GLN A 73 8.55 9.17 19.60
C GLN A 73 8.63 8.20 18.42
N GLN A 74 9.45 8.51 17.41
CA GLN A 74 9.58 7.71 16.21
C GLN A 74 10.23 6.34 16.43
N TYR A 75 11.28 6.26 17.24
CA TYR A 75 12.10 5.04 17.37
C TYR A 75 11.64 4.13 18.50
N PHE A 76 11.22 4.69 19.63
CA PHE A 76 10.91 3.92 20.84
C PHE A 76 9.41 3.79 21.12
N ILE A 77 8.58 4.76 20.70
CA ILE A 77 7.17 4.81 21.08
C ILE A 77 6.24 4.39 19.92
N GLU A 78 6.54 4.79 18.70
CA GLU A 78 5.70 4.52 17.52
C GLU A 78 5.54 3.01 17.28
N ARG A 79 4.28 2.57 17.27
CA ARG A 79 3.88 1.19 16.91
C ARG A 79 4.08 0.95 15.42
N HIS A 80 4.09 -0.31 15.00
CA HIS A 80 4.31 -0.67 13.59
C HIS A 80 3.31 -0.04 12.62
N THR A 81 2.05 0.12 13.05
CA THR A 81 0.95 0.67 12.26
C THR A 81 0.75 2.17 12.46
N ASP A 82 1.40 2.78 13.45
CA ASP A 82 1.34 4.21 13.72
C ASP A 82 2.36 4.96 12.86
N GLY A 83 2.24 6.29 12.79
CA GLY A 83 3.15 7.17 12.04
C GLY A 83 2.47 7.89 10.88
N ARG A 84 2.82 9.17 10.67
CA ARG A 84 2.35 9.97 9.53
C ARG A 84 3.53 10.66 8.83
N PRO A 85 3.52 10.78 7.50
CA PRO A 85 2.53 10.22 6.56
C PRO A 85 2.69 8.70 6.33
N PHE A 86 3.84 8.13 6.70
CA PHE A 86 4.11 6.71 6.55
C PHE A 86 4.33 6.05 7.90
N SER A 87 3.75 4.85 8.06
CA SER A 87 3.93 4.08 9.28
C SER A 87 5.34 3.52 9.39
N ARG A 88 5.75 3.14 10.61
CA ARG A 88 7.01 2.43 10.84
C ARG A 88 7.12 1.16 9.98
N GLN A 89 6.04 0.41 9.80
CA GLN A 89 6.02 -0.78 8.94
C GLN A 89 6.30 -0.44 7.47
N GLN A 90 5.68 0.62 6.94
CA GLN A 90 5.93 1.07 5.56
C GLN A 90 7.38 1.51 5.34
N ARG A 91 7.95 2.25 6.30
CA ARG A 91 9.37 2.66 6.27
C ARG A 91 10.30 1.45 6.35
N ALA A 92 10.02 0.52 7.25
CA ALA A 92 10.79 -0.71 7.37
C ALA A 92 10.76 -1.52 6.07
N LEU A 93 9.59 -1.67 5.44
CA LEU A 93 9.44 -2.34 4.15
C LEU A 93 10.31 -1.69 3.07
N ALA A 94 10.32 -0.36 2.99
CA ALA A 94 11.17 0.36 2.05
C ALA A 94 12.66 0.10 2.30
N TYR A 95 13.11 0.12 3.57
CA TYR A 95 14.50 -0.16 3.93
C TYR A 95 14.92 -1.60 3.62
N THR A 96 14.06 -2.58 3.90
CA THR A 96 14.30 -4.00 3.63
C THR A 96 14.46 -4.24 2.12
N ARG A 97 13.57 -3.67 1.31
CA ARG A 97 13.66 -3.73 -0.16
C ARG A 97 14.90 -3.05 -0.70
N ALA A 98 15.25 -1.87 -0.19
CA ALA A 98 16.46 -1.15 -0.60
C ALA A 98 17.75 -1.93 -0.29
N LYS A 99 17.73 -2.74 0.78
CA LYS A 99 18.84 -3.62 1.16
C LYS A 99 18.84 -4.97 0.45
N ASN A 100 17.88 -5.22 -0.46
CA ASN A 100 17.70 -6.48 -1.19
C ASN A 100 17.66 -7.72 -0.26
N VAL A 101 17.05 -7.56 0.91
CA VAL A 101 16.78 -8.64 1.86
C VAL A 101 15.30 -9.02 1.79
N SER A 102 14.97 -10.24 2.23
CA SER A 102 13.59 -10.76 2.20
C SER A 102 12.60 -9.80 2.87
N ASP A 103 11.59 -9.37 2.11
CA ASP A 103 10.50 -8.51 2.58
C ASP A 103 9.25 -9.29 2.99
N THR A 104 9.37 -10.62 3.09
CA THR A 104 8.28 -11.51 3.52
C THR A 104 7.96 -11.29 4.99
N VAL A 105 6.71 -10.90 5.27
CA VAL A 105 6.17 -10.73 6.62
C VAL A 105 5.15 -11.84 6.88
N PRO A 106 5.08 -12.41 8.10
CA PRO A 106 4.05 -13.40 8.43
C PRO A 106 2.62 -12.88 8.18
N PHE A 107 1.71 -13.76 7.78
CA PHE A 107 0.33 -13.47 7.37
C PHE A 107 -0.63 -13.08 8.53
N GLY A 108 -0.13 -12.46 9.59
CA GLY A 108 -0.94 -12.02 10.74
C GLY A 108 -1.44 -10.59 10.60
N THR A 109 -2.66 -10.31 11.06
CA THR A 109 -3.12 -8.93 11.23
C THR A 109 -2.40 -8.28 12.42
N GLN A 110 -1.83 -7.10 12.20
CA GLN A 110 -1.31 -6.22 13.26
C GLN A 110 -2.33 -5.15 13.66
N LEU A 111 -3.47 -5.10 12.96
CA LEU A 111 -4.55 -4.15 13.22
C LEU A 111 -5.39 -4.62 14.41
N ASP A 112 -5.84 -3.67 15.21
CA ASP A 112 -6.85 -3.92 16.22
C ASP A 112 -8.22 -4.11 15.55
N ILE A 113 -8.63 -5.37 15.40
CA ILE A 113 -9.89 -5.77 14.75
C ILE A 113 -11.14 -5.33 15.52
N ASN A 114 -10.98 -4.92 16.78
CA ASN A 114 -12.06 -4.43 17.63
C ASN A 114 -12.15 -2.90 17.64
N ALA A 115 -11.20 -2.21 17.03
CA ALA A 115 -11.26 -0.75 16.88
C ALA A 115 -12.50 -0.34 16.08
N MET A 116 -13.07 0.82 16.43
CA MET A 116 -14.25 1.37 15.75
C MET A 116 -14.01 1.67 14.26
N GLU A 117 -12.75 1.93 13.91
CA GLU A 117 -12.29 2.23 12.56
C GLU A 117 -11.95 0.97 11.73
N TYR A 118 -11.96 -0.21 12.36
CA TYR A 118 -11.67 -1.45 11.65
C TYR A 118 -12.89 -1.90 10.84
N GLU A 119 -12.79 -1.80 9.53
CA GLU A 119 -13.80 -2.29 8.59
C GLU A 119 -13.56 -3.78 8.28
N GLY A 120 -14.56 -4.62 8.57
CA GLY A 120 -14.48 -6.04 8.28
C GLY A 120 -15.84 -6.74 8.36
N ILE A 121 -15.94 -7.89 7.69
CA ILE A 121 -17.14 -8.73 7.74
C ILE A 121 -17.09 -9.54 9.05
N ARG A 122 -18.08 -9.32 9.92
CA ARG A 122 -18.24 -10.09 11.17
C ARG A 122 -19.32 -11.15 10.99
N HIS A 123 -19.21 -12.23 11.76
CA HIS A 123 -20.26 -13.23 11.81
C HIS A 123 -21.55 -12.60 12.35
N SER A 124 -22.68 -12.86 11.68
CA SER A 124 -23.98 -12.41 12.16
C SER A 124 -24.38 -13.22 13.39
N LEU A 125 -24.77 -12.56 14.47
CA LEU A 125 -25.41 -13.22 15.63
C LEU A 125 -26.89 -13.56 15.36
N TYR A 126 -27.48 -12.95 14.33
CA TYR A 126 -28.84 -13.24 13.93
C TYR A 126 -28.84 -14.42 12.95
N PRO A 127 -29.65 -15.46 13.18
CA PRO A 127 -29.80 -16.55 12.24
C PRO A 127 -30.39 -16.01 10.95
N ALA A 128 -29.77 -16.36 9.82
CA ALA A 128 -30.29 -16.08 8.49
C ALA A 128 -30.84 -17.37 7.87
N PRO A 129 -31.90 -17.29 7.04
CA PRO A 129 -32.34 -18.46 6.29
C PRO A 129 -31.19 -18.96 5.40
N VAL A 130 -30.94 -20.27 5.46
CA VAL A 130 -29.95 -20.92 4.59
C VAL A 130 -30.48 -20.86 3.16
N GLN A 131 -29.74 -20.24 2.26
CA GLN A 131 -30.10 -20.24 0.84
C GLN A 131 -29.76 -21.60 0.23
N GLU A 132 -30.72 -22.23 -0.45
CA GLU A 132 -30.50 -23.50 -1.16
C GLU A 132 -29.56 -23.33 -2.37
N HIS A 133 -29.54 -22.13 -2.94
CA HIS A 133 -28.70 -21.78 -4.08
C HIS A 133 -27.93 -20.50 -3.80
N PRO A 134 -26.66 -20.41 -4.24
CA PRO A 134 -25.89 -19.18 -4.15
C PRO A 134 -26.61 -18.03 -4.87
N PRO A 135 -26.60 -16.81 -4.30
CA PRO A 135 -27.22 -15.66 -4.94
C PRO A 135 -26.51 -15.32 -6.24
N ARG A 136 -27.28 -14.89 -7.24
CA ARG A 136 -26.80 -14.50 -8.57
C ARG A 136 -27.34 -13.15 -8.97
N VAL A 137 -26.63 -12.49 -9.88
CA VAL A 137 -27.02 -11.22 -10.47
C VAL A 137 -27.18 -11.40 -11.97
N ARG A 138 -28.38 -11.08 -12.47
CA ARG A 138 -28.67 -11.07 -13.89
C ARG A 138 -27.98 -9.90 -14.57
N ILE A 139 -27.12 -10.19 -15.54
CA ILE A 139 -26.46 -9.21 -16.40
C ILE A 139 -27.08 -9.30 -17.79
N GLY A 140 -27.59 -8.17 -18.28
CA GLY A 140 -28.24 -8.04 -19.58
C GLY A 140 -29.49 -7.17 -19.51
N GLY A 141 -29.53 -6.12 -20.34
CA GLY A 141 -30.69 -5.21 -20.46
C GLY A 141 -31.80 -5.75 -21.39
N PRO A 142 -32.84 -4.95 -21.68
CA PRO A 142 -33.97 -5.36 -22.52
C PRO A 142 -33.59 -5.83 -23.94
N HIS A 143 -32.48 -5.31 -24.47
CA HIS A 143 -31.96 -5.67 -25.80
C HIS A 143 -30.97 -6.86 -25.78
N CYS A 144 -30.64 -7.40 -24.61
CA CYS A 144 -29.73 -8.54 -24.49
C CYS A 144 -30.45 -9.84 -24.81
N THR A 145 -30.07 -10.49 -25.90
CA THR A 145 -30.65 -11.78 -26.33
C THR A 145 -30.13 -12.97 -25.52
N ARG A 146 -28.98 -12.82 -24.85
CA ARG A 146 -28.30 -13.87 -24.07
C ARG A 146 -27.90 -13.33 -22.68
N PRO A 147 -28.88 -13.06 -21.79
CA PRO A 147 -28.59 -12.61 -20.43
C PRO A 147 -27.83 -13.68 -19.65
N TYR A 148 -27.02 -13.25 -18.69
CA TYR A 148 -26.16 -14.14 -17.89
C TYR A 148 -26.45 -14.00 -16.39
N GLU A 149 -26.60 -15.13 -15.69
CA GLU A 149 -26.79 -15.17 -14.23
C GLU A 149 -25.43 -15.31 -13.53
N ALA A 150 -24.78 -14.18 -13.27
CA ALA A 150 -23.45 -14.16 -12.68
C ALA A 150 -23.47 -14.53 -11.20
N SER A 151 -22.47 -15.29 -10.76
CA SER A 151 -22.15 -15.41 -9.34
C SER A 151 -21.76 -14.04 -8.77
N LEU A 152 -21.94 -13.83 -7.46
CA LEU A 152 -21.42 -12.63 -6.78
C LEU A 152 -19.88 -12.60 -6.76
N LEU A 153 -19.25 -13.77 -6.73
CA LEU A 153 -17.79 -13.94 -6.74
C LEU A 153 -17.38 -14.64 -8.03
N ASN A 154 -16.45 -14.04 -8.78
CA ASN A 154 -15.94 -14.55 -10.05
C ASN A 154 -14.42 -14.36 -10.11
N ILE A 155 -13.77 -14.96 -11.11
CA ILE A 155 -12.34 -14.78 -11.32
C ILE A 155 -12.10 -13.49 -12.12
N SER A 156 -11.37 -12.57 -11.52
CA SER A 156 -11.04 -11.27 -12.11
C SER A 156 -10.03 -11.36 -13.25
N ALA A 157 -9.98 -10.30 -14.04
CA ALA A 157 -9.18 -10.17 -15.25
C ALA A 157 -7.67 -10.32 -14.98
N MET A 158 -7.04 -11.35 -15.57
CA MET A 158 -5.59 -11.49 -15.63
C MET A 158 -5.17 -12.12 -16.96
N SER A 159 -4.34 -11.40 -17.72
CA SER A 159 -4.02 -11.81 -19.10
C SER A 159 -3.16 -13.07 -19.19
N PHE A 160 -3.44 -13.91 -20.19
CA PHE A 160 -2.46 -14.89 -20.67
C PHE A 160 -1.19 -14.17 -21.16
N GLY A 161 -0.03 -14.60 -20.67
CA GLY A 161 1.26 -13.90 -20.78
C GLY A 161 1.68 -13.22 -19.47
N SER A 162 0.72 -12.79 -18.64
CA SER A 162 0.97 -12.52 -17.20
C SER A 162 0.83 -13.80 -16.38
N LEU A 163 -0.17 -14.61 -16.70
CA LEU A 163 -0.36 -15.96 -16.18
C LEU A 163 0.18 -17.01 -17.15
N SER A 164 0.58 -18.16 -16.60
CA SER A 164 0.95 -19.35 -17.38
C SER A 164 -0.29 -20.05 -17.94
N ALA A 165 -0.11 -20.88 -18.98
CA ALA A 165 -1.19 -21.68 -19.55
C ALA A 165 -1.87 -22.57 -18.51
N ASN A 166 -1.09 -23.22 -17.64
CA ASN A 166 -1.61 -24.07 -16.56
C ASN A 166 -2.49 -23.29 -15.57
N ALA A 167 -2.13 -22.04 -15.26
CA ALA A 167 -2.95 -21.20 -14.40
C ALA A 167 -4.30 -20.86 -15.06
N VAL A 168 -4.29 -20.49 -16.34
CA VAL A 168 -5.52 -20.19 -17.09
C VAL A 168 -6.44 -21.42 -17.18
N LEU A 169 -5.87 -22.59 -17.48
CA LEU A 169 -6.59 -23.86 -17.52
C LEU A 169 -7.22 -24.21 -16.16
N ALA A 170 -6.44 -24.11 -15.07
CA ALA A 170 -6.94 -24.39 -13.72
C ALA A 170 -8.06 -23.42 -13.31
N LEU A 171 -7.91 -22.13 -13.62
CA LEU A 171 -8.92 -21.11 -13.35
C LEU A 171 -10.21 -21.37 -14.13
N ASN A 172 -10.13 -21.68 -15.43
CA ASN A 172 -11.33 -21.99 -16.22
C ASN A 172 -12.00 -23.31 -15.79
N ALA A 173 -11.21 -24.33 -15.43
CA ALA A 173 -11.75 -25.57 -14.86
C ALA A 173 -12.48 -25.30 -13.52
N GLY A 174 -11.93 -24.42 -12.68
CA GLY A 174 -12.58 -23.97 -11.45
C GLY A 174 -13.88 -23.21 -11.72
N ALA A 175 -13.86 -22.30 -12.69
CA ALA A 175 -15.03 -21.54 -13.15
C ALA A 175 -16.18 -22.47 -13.59
N LYS A 176 -15.85 -23.50 -14.39
CA LYS A 176 -16.82 -24.51 -14.83
C LYS A 176 -17.42 -25.27 -13.66
N LYS A 177 -16.59 -25.74 -12.72
CA LYS A 177 -17.05 -26.51 -11.55
C LYS A 177 -17.90 -25.67 -10.59
N GLY A 178 -17.54 -24.41 -10.40
CA GLY A 178 -18.22 -23.51 -9.46
C GLY A 178 -19.39 -22.73 -10.05
N GLY A 179 -19.60 -22.80 -11.38
CA GLY A 179 -20.67 -22.07 -12.04
C GLY A 179 -20.52 -20.55 -11.95
N PHE A 180 -19.29 -20.05 -12.00
CA PHE A 180 -18.95 -18.62 -12.07
C PHE A 180 -18.07 -18.37 -13.28
N TYR A 181 -17.93 -17.11 -13.72
CA TYR A 181 -17.14 -16.81 -14.92
C TYR A 181 -15.65 -16.66 -14.62
N HIS A 182 -14.84 -16.83 -15.66
CA HIS A 182 -13.43 -16.46 -15.70
C HIS A 182 -13.21 -15.31 -16.69
N ASN A 183 -12.64 -14.20 -16.21
CA ASN A 183 -12.30 -13.08 -17.08
C ASN A 183 -10.91 -13.24 -17.71
N THR A 184 -10.80 -13.09 -19.03
CA THR A 184 -9.56 -13.33 -19.79
C THR A 184 -8.44 -12.34 -19.52
N GLY A 185 -8.77 -11.16 -18.97
CA GLY A 185 -7.91 -9.99 -19.05
C GLY A 185 -7.66 -9.51 -20.48
N GLU A 186 -6.82 -8.48 -20.62
CA GLU A 186 -6.55 -7.81 -21.91
C GLU A 186 -5.78 -8.66 -22.92
N GLY A 187 -5.31 -9.87 -22.58
CA GLY A 187 -4.42 -10.67 -23.44
C GLY A 187 -5.08 -11.30 -24.67
N GLY A 188 -6.38 -11.05 -24.87
CA GLY A 188 -7.21 -11.73 -25.85
C GLY A 188 -7.82 -13.03 -25.32
N LEU A 189 -8.83 -13.52 -26.04
CA LEU A 189 -9.41 -14.84 -25.83
C LEU A 189 -8.51 -15.91 -26.46
N CYS A 190 -8.05 -16.87 -25.66
CA CYS A 190 -7.17 -17.95 -26.11
C CYS A 190 -7.75 -19.33 -25.81
N ASP A 191 -7.20 -20.36 -26.46
CA ASP A 191 -7.70 -21.74 -26.38
C ASP A 191 -7.73 -22.28 -24.95
N TYR A 192 -6.80 -21.84 -24.09
CA TYR A 192 -6.76 -22.21 -22.67
C TYR A 192 -7.98 -21.73 -21.87
N HIS A 193 -8.58 -20.61 -22.26
CA HIS A 193 -9.84 -20.14 -21.65
C HIS A 193 -11.04 -20.97 -22.09
N LEU A 194 -10.95 -21.63 -23.24
CA LEU A 194 -12.06 -22.36 -23.86
C LEU A 194 -12.00 -23.87 -23.57
N HIS A 195 -10.81 -24.38 -23.25
CA HIS A 195 -10.52 -25.82 -23.15
C HIS A 195 -11.48 -26.60 -22.22
N HIS A 196 -11.83 -26.05 -21.06
CA HIS A 196 -12.72 -26.72 -20.09
C HIS A 196 -14.19 -26.30 -20.19
N GLY A 197 -14.52 -25.38 -21.11
CA GLY A 197 -15.87 -24.91 -21.35
C GLY A 197 -16.51 -24.18 -20.15
N GLY A 198 -15.69 -23.59 -19.27
CA GLY A 198 -16.16 -22.64 -18.26
C GLY A 198 -16.64 -21.34 -18.90
N ASP A 199 -17.58 -20.65 -18.25
CA ASP A 199 -18.08 -19.37 -18.73
C ASP A 199 -16.96 -18.31 -18.69
N VAL A 200 -16.90 -17.47 -19.72
CA VAL A 200 -15.84 -16.48 -19.90
C VAL A 200 -16.40 -15.08 -20.06
N VAL A 201 -15.71 -14.12 -19.44
CA VAL A 201 -15.82 -12.70 -19.78
C VAL A 201 -14.60 -12.33 -20.60
N TRP A 202 -14.81 -11.94 -21.84
CA TRP A 202 -13.71 -11.50 -22.68
C TRP A 202 -13.47 -10.01 -22.45
N GLN A 203 -12.32 -9.68 -21.86
CA GLN A 203 -11.94 -8.29 -21.62
C GLN A 203 -11.19 -7.72 -22.83
N ILE A 204 -11.62 -6.55 -23.27
CA ILE A 204 -11.01 -5.76 -24.34
C ILE A 204 -10.41 -4.51 -23.71
N GLY A 205 -9.09 -4.41 -23.76
CA GLY A 205 -8.35 -3.19 -23.39
C GLY A 205 -8.05 -2.32 -24.60
N THR A 206 -7.30 -1.25 -24.38
CA THR A 206 -6.94 -0.23 -25.38
C THR A 206 -6.09 -0.76 -26.54
N GLY A 207 -5.41 -1.90 -26.37
CA GLY A 207 -4.64 -2.55 -27.43
C GLY A 207 -5.48 -3.43 -28.36
N TYR A 208 -6.79 -3.57 -28.10
CA TYR A 208 -7.74 -4.39 -28.85
C TYR A 208 -7.26 -5.83 -29.14
N PHE A 209 -6.44 -6.40 -28.25
CA PHE A 209 -5.84 -7.71 -28.48
C PHE A 209 -6.91 -8.79 -28.69
N GLY A 210 -6.72 -9.55 -29.76
CA GLY A 210 -7.66 -10.55 -30.22
C GLY A 210 -8.80 -10.03 -31.10
N CYS A 211 -9.01 -8.72 -31.23
CA CYS A 211 -9.92 -8.10 -32.20
C CYS A 211 -9.34 -6.82 -32.79
N ARG A 212 -8.06 -6.87 -33.12
CA ARG A 212 -7.34 -5.79 -33.78
C ARG A 212 -6.92 -6.20 -35.19
N ASP A 213 -6.83 -5.22 -36.06
CA ASP A 213 -6.12 -5.33 -37.32
C ASP A 213 -4.59 -5.20 -37.12
N LYS A 214 -3.84 -5.25 -38.23
CA LYS A 214 -2.37 -5.12 -38.23
C LYS A 214 -1.89 -3.75 -37.76
N ASP A 215 -2.69 -2.70 -38.00
CA ASP A 215 -2.39 -1.32 -37.62
C ASP A 215 -2.76 -1.03 -36.16
N GLY A 216 -3.51 -1.93 -35.51
CA GLY A 216 -3.95 -1.83 -34.12
C GLY A 216 -5.31 -1.20 -33.91
N HIS A 217 -6.08 -0.99 -34.96
CA HIS A 217 -7.46 -0.55 -34.86
C HIS A 217 -8.39 -1.74 -34.59
N PHE A 218 -9.59 -1.43 -34.13
CA PHE A 218 -10.63 -2.43 -33.90
C PHE A 218 -11.06 -3.12 -35.20
N ASP A 219 -11.05 -4.45 -35.18
CA ASP A 219 -11.54 -5.32 -36.25
C ASP A 219 -12.89 -5.91 -35.86
N ALA A 220 -13.95 -5.45 -36.53
CA ALA A 220 -15.32 -5.83 -36.26
C ALA A 220 -15.63 -7.30 -36.62
N ASP A 221 -14.93 -7.86 -37.61
CA ASP A 221 -15.15 -9.24 -38.05
C ASP A 221 -14.56 -10.21 -37.04
N LEU A 222 -13.32 -9.96 -36.60
CA LEU A 222 -12.68 -10.73 -35.53
C LEU A 222 -13.41 -10.61 -34.20
N PHE A 223 -13.90 -9.40 -33.89
CA PHE A 223 -14.72 -9.20 -32.70
C PHE A 223 -15.99 -10.06 -32.76
N ARG A 224 -16.72 -10.02 -33.87
CA ARG A 224 -17.96 -10.78 -34.06
C ARG A 224 -17.71 -12.28 -33.97
N GLU A 225 -16.64 -12.78 -34.58
CA GLU A 225 -16.25 -14.20 -34.51
C GLU A 225 -16.02 -14.64 -33.06
N LYS A 226 -15.19 -13.90 -32.31
CA LYS A 226 -14.85 -14.26 -30.92
C LYS A 226 -16.01 -14.05 -29.96
N ALA A 227 -16.78 -12.97 -30.11
CA ALA A 227 -17.94 -12.68 -29.28
C ALA A 227 -19.09 -13.69 -29.51
N ALA A 228 -19.17 -14.31 -30.70
CA ALA A 228 -20.16 -15.34 -30.99
C ALA A 228 -19.86 -16.69 -30.30
N ASN A 229 -18.64 -16.89 -29.79
CA ASN A 229 -18.27 -18.12 -29.09
C ASN A 229 -19.20 -18.38 -27.90
N GLU A 230 -19.72 -19.59 -27.77
CA GLU A 230 -20.71 -19.92 -26.74
C GLU A 230 -20.21 -19.79 -25.31
N ALA A 231 -18.90 -19.95 -25.08
CA ALA A 231 -18.29 -19.78 -23.76
C ALA A 231 -18.23 -18.31 -23.35
N VAL A 232 -18.21 -17.38 -24.31
CA VAL A 232 -18.18 -15.94 -24.03
C VAL A 232 -19.59 -15.49 -23.64
N LYS A 233 -19.75 -15.11 -22.37
CA LYS A 233 -21.04 -14.67 -21.82
C LYS A 233 -21.17 -13.16 -21.80
N MET A 234 -20.04 -12.45 -21.66
CA MET A 234 -20.00 -10.99 -21.58
C MET A 234 -18.69 -10.48 -22.18
N ILE A 235 -18.73 -9.22 -22.63
CA ILE A 235 -17.56 -8.45 -23.04
C ILE A 235 -17.34 -7.36 -22.01
N GLU A 236 -16.12 -7.25 -21.49
CA GLU A 236 -15.74 -6.16 -20.59
C GLU A 236 -14.84 -5.17 -21.33
N LEU A 237 -15.28 -3.91 -21.43
CA LEU A 237 -14.45 -2.83 -21.96
C LEU A 237 -13.63 -2.22 -20.81
N LYS A 238 -12.32 -2.40 -20.84
CA LYS A 238 -11.43 -1.92 -19.78
C LYS A 238 -10.94 -0.51 -20.08
N LEU A 239 -11.51 0.46 -19.38
CA LEU A 239 -11.13 1.87 -19.50
C LEU A 239 -9.83 2.22 -18.76
N SER A 240 -9.54 1.55 -17.64
CA SER A 240 -8.35 1.81 -16.81
C SER A 240 -8.08 0.64 -15.85
N GLN A 241 -6.90 0.61 -15.22
CA GLN A 241 -6.59 -0.27 -14.09
C GLN A 241 -6.03 0.50 -12.90
N GLY A 242 -6.42 0.11 -11.69
CA GLY A 242 -5.97 0.76 -10.45
C GLY A 242 -4.46 0.71 -10.21
N ALA A 243 -3.76 -0.30 -10.73
CA ALA A 243 -2.30 -0.40 -10.55
C ALA A 243 -1.50 0.61 -11.38
N LYS A 244 -2.06 1.14 -12.47
CA LYS A 244 -1.40 2.11 -13.35
C LYS A 244 -2.43 2.90 -14.16
N PRO A 245 -3.13 3.86 -13.52
CA PRO A 245 -4.07 4.72 -14.22
C PRO A 245 -3.35 5.59 -15.26
N GLY A 246 -3.92 5.70 -16.46
CA GLY A 246 -3.41 6.57 -17.54
C GLY A 246 -2.31 5.97 -18.42
N HIS A 247 -1.91 4.72 -18.22
CA HIS A 247 -0.97 4.01 -19.10
C HIS A 247 -1.56 2.68 -19.57
N GLY A 248 -1.28 2.32 -20.83
CA GLY A 248 -1.66 1.03 -21.38
C GLY A 248 -0.88 -0.15 -20.80
N GLY A 249 -1.33 -1.36 -21.15
CA GLY A 249 -0.57 -2.59 -20.94
C GLY A 249 0.82 -2.54 -21.61
N VAL A 250 1.81 -3.18 -20.99
CA VAL A 250 3.14 -3.39 -21.58
C VAL A 250 3.45 -4.88 -21.50
N LEU A 251 3.71 -5.50 -22.64
CA LEU A 251 4.24 -6.86 -22.71
C LEU A 251 5.68 -6.81 -23.28
N PRO A 252 6.71 -7.14 -22.49
CA PRO A 252 8.08 -7.17 -22.97
C PRO A 252 8.26 -8.18 -24.11
N ALA A 253 9.11 -7.87 -25.09
CA ALA A 253 9.45 -8.73 -26.22
C ALA A 253 9.80 -10.18 -25.81
N ALA A 254 10.58 -10.35 -24.73
CA ALA A 254 10.98 -11.65 -24.21
C ALA A 254 9.80 -12.54 -23.78
N LYS A 255 8.63 -11.96 -23.50
CA LYS A 255 7.40 -12.68 -23.14
C LYS A 255 6.42 -12.80 -24.31
N ASN A 256 6.63 -12.11 -25.42
CA ASN A 256 5.75 -12.16 -26.59
C ASN A 256 6.17 -13.32 -27.50
N THR A 257 5.93 -14.55 -27.05
CA THR A 257 6.19 -15.77 -27.84
C THR A 257 5.29 -15.85 -29.07
N GLU A 258 5.60 -16.73 -30.02
CA GLU A 258 4.73 -16.99 -31.19
C GLU A 258 3.28 -17.30 -30.78
N GLU A 259 3.12 -18.06 -29.70
CA GLU A 259 1.81 -18.40 -29.16
C GLU A 259 1.05 -17.17 -28.64
N ILE A 260 1.70 -16.33 -27.84
CA ILE A 260 1.07 -15.12 -27.29
C ILE A 260 0.76 -14.13 -28.42
N ALA A 261 1.68 -13.99 -29.37
CA ALA A 261 1.54 -13.15 -30.55
C ALA A 261 0.33 -13.56 -31.40
N ARG A 262 0.14 -14.88 -31.59
CA ARG A 262 -1.02 -15.44 -32.30
C ARG A 262 -2.34 -15.05 -31.65
N PHE A 263 -2.49 -15.18 -30.33
CA PHE A 263 -3.75 -14.84 -29.68
C PHE A 263 -4.02 -13.33 -29.61
N ARG A 264 -2.95 -12.53 -29.59
CA ARG A 264 -3.03 -11.07 -29.52
C ARG A 264 -3.14 -10.39 -30.89
N HIS A 265 -2.91 -11.12 -31.98
CA HIS A 265 -2.77 -10.60 -33.34
C HIS A 265 -1.70 -9.51 -33.44
N VAL A 266 -0.50 -9.82 -32.93
CA VAL A 266 0.69 -8.94 -32.99
C VAL A 266 1.88 -9.70 -33.54
N GLU A 267 2.95 -9.01 -33.89
CA GLU A 267 4.19 -9.64 -34.33
C GLU A 267 4.93 -10.31 -33.15
N PRO A 268 5.42 -11.55 -33.30
CA PRO A 268 6.15 -12.24 -32.25
C PRO A 268 7.49 -11.57 -31.94
N HIS A 269 7.97 -11.74 -30.71
CA HIS A 269 9.24 -11.22 -30.21
C HIS A 269 9.41 -9.70 -30.27
N THR A 270 8.31 -8.96 -30.42
CA THR A 270 8.28 -7.50 -30.33
C THR A 270 7.74 -7.04 -28.98
N THR A 271 8.19 -5.89 -28.50
CA THR A 271 7.60 -5.26 -27.31
C THR A 271 6.24 -4.68 -27.68
N VAL A 272 5.21 -5.07 -26.93
CA VAL A 272 3.84 -4.63 -27.21
C VAL A 272 3.45 -3.55 -26.21
N LEU A 273 3.13 -2.37 -26.73
CA LEU A 273 2.64 -1.23 -25.97
C LEU A 273 1.18 -0.97 -26.34
N SER A 274 0.28 -0.99 -25.35
CA SER A 274 -1.10 -0.58 -25.58
C SER A 274 -1.20 0.95 -25.51
N PRO A 275 -2.06 1.58 -26.34
CA PRO A 275 -2.39 3.00 -26.23
C PRO A 275 -2.94 3.38 -24.84
N PRO A 276 -2.89 4.66 -24.44
CA PRO A 276 -3.43 5.11 -23.16
C PRO A 276 -4.97 5.14 -23.10
N GLY A 277 -5.65 5.06 -24.24
CA GLY A 277 -7.11 5.09 -24.34
C GLY A 277 -7.64 4.30 -25.53
N HIS A 278 -8.95 4.06 -25.53
CA HIS A 278 -9.66 3.49 -26.67
C HIS A 278 -9.78 4.54 -27.79
N SER A 279 -9.59 4.10 -29.04
CA SER A 279 -9.87 4.87 -30.26
C SER A 279 -11.23 4.55 -30.84
#